data_AF-A0AAV7QJQ5-F1
#
_entry.id   AF-A0AAV7QJQ5-F1
#
_cell.length_a   1.000
_cell.length_b   1.000
_cell.length_c   1.000
_cell.angle_alpha   90.00
_cell.angle_beta   90.00
_cell.angle_gamma   90.00
#
_symmetry.space_group_name_H-M   'P 1'
#
loop_
_entity.id
_entity.type
_entity.pdbx_description
1 polymer ?
#
loop_
_entity_poly.entity_id
_entity_poly.type
_entity_poly.pdbx_seq_one_letter_code
_entity_poly.pdbx_strand_id
1 'polypeptide(L)'
;MVTIGCFLLFCALLGGPGEALQCFTCAGSSDEDCNRQGPQQCPSYSDACVTLRGQANGVMKSCSFKSFCDRAAEDGAKVPGVSVHCCFSNNCNAKSLSSSQRISACLGLFLVSVLLLVHLLI
;
A
#
# COMPACT_ATOMS: atom_id res chain seq x y z
N MET A 1 -2.97 -34.86 -4.28
CA MET A 1 -1.74 -34.45 -4.99
C MET A 1 -2.03 -33.46 -6.13
N VAL A 2 -3.06 -33.68 -6.96
CA VAL A 2 -3.44 -32.78 -8.08
C VAL A 2 -3.86 -31.37 -7.63
N THR A 3 -4.58 -31.25 -6.52
CA THR A 3 -5.09 -29.98 -5.98
C THR A 3 -3.98 -29.03 -5.51
N ILE A 4 -2.96 -29.56 -4.83
CA ILE A 4 -1.82 -28.77 -4.31
C ILE A 4 -0.98 -28.23 -5.48
N GLY A 5 -0.74 -29.05 -6.51
CA GLY A 5 -0.01 -28.64 -7.71
C GLY A 5 -0.71 -27.51 -8.45
N CYS A 6 -2.05 -27.57 -8.56
CA CYS A 6 -2.84 -26.53 -9.19
C CYS A 6 -2.84 -25.21 -8.38
N PHE A 7 -2.87 -25.30 -7.05
CA PHE A 7 -2.79 -24.14 -6.15
C PHE A 7 -1.44 -23.42 -6.24
N LEU A 8 -0.33 -24.19 -6.24
CA LEU A 8 1.02 -23.64 -6.37
C LEU A 8 1.25 -23.00 -7.74
N LEU A 9 0.72 -23.60 -8.83
CA LEU A 9 0.74 -22.99 -10.16
C LEU A 9 -0.05 -21.67 -10.19
N PHE A 10 -1.22 -21.63 -9.56
CA PHE A 10 -2.04 -20.43 -9.52
C PHE A 10 -1.35 -19.29 -8.74
N CYS A 11 -0.76 -19.59 -7.59
CA CYS A 11 0.05 -18.64 -6.82
C CYS A 11 1.28 -18.15 -7.61
N ALA A 12 1.94 -19.03 -8.37
CA ALA A 12 3.08 -18.66 -9.20
C ALA A 12 2.69 -17.80 -10.42
N LEU A 13 1.52 -18.02 -11.02
CA LEU A 13 0.99 -17.17 -12.10
C LEU A 13 0.50 -15.80 -11.59
N LEU A 14 0.03 -15.73 -10.35
CA LEU A 14 -0.37 -14.48 -9.70
C LEU A 14 0.83 -13.66 -9.20
N GLY A 15 1.96 -14.33 -8.93
CA GLY A 15 3.24 -13.71 -8.60
C GLY A 15 3.98 -13.20 -9.83
N GLY A 16 3.43 -12.21 -10.52
CA GLY A 16 4.16 -11.46 -11.54
C GLY A 16 5.42 -10.79 -10.97
N PRO A 17 6.38 -10.37 -11.82
CA PRO A 17 7.51 -9.56 -11.36
C PRO A 17 6.95 -8.38 -10.55
N GLY A 18 7.50 -8.17 -9.35
CA GLY A 18 7.08 -7.08 -8.50
C GLY A 18 7.35 -5.76 -9.20
N GLU A 19 6.32 -5.19 -9.85
CA GLU A 19 6.36 -3.84 -10.37
C GLU A 19 6.80 -2.92 -9.23
N ALA A 20 7.76 -2.03 -9.51
CA ALA A 20 8.24 -1.09 -8.52
C ALA A 20 7.06 -0.31 -7.93
N LEU A 21 7.07 -0.02 -6.63
CA LEU A 21 5.98 0.70 -5.98
C LEU A 21 5.71 2.03 -6.69
N GLN A 22 4.45 2.43 -6.84
CA GLN A 22 4.06 3.72 -7.42
C GLN A 22 3.45 4.60 -6.33
N CYS A 23 3.90 5.85 -6.21
CA CYS A 23 3.43 6.79 -5.18
C CYS A 23 3.27 8.20 -5.75
N PHE A 24 2.45 9.03 -5.12
CA PHE A 24 2.46 10.46 -5.38
C PHE A 24 3.73 11.08 -4.80
N THR A 25 4.43 11.89 -5.60
CA THR A 25 5.67 12.60 -5.23
C THR A 25 5.52 14.07 -5.56
N CYS A 26 5.22 14.90 -4.57
CA CYS A 26 4.86 16.30 -4.80
C CYS A 26 4.95 17.10 -3.50
N ALA A 27 5.03 18.43 -3.64
CA ALA A 27 4.82 19.38 -2.55
C ALA A 27 3.73 20.37 -2.98
N GLY A 28 2.79 20.67 -2.10
CA GLY A 28 1.66 21.55 -2.41
C GLY A 28 0.92 22.01 -1.15
N SER A 29 -0.11 22.83 -1.35
CA SER A 29 -0.92 23.40 -0.24
C SER A 29 -2.14 22.55 0.12
N SER A 30 -2.43 21.51 -0.66
CA SER A 30 -3.45 20.50 -0.35
C SER A 30 -3.14 19.17 -1.04
N ASP A 31 -3.83 18.10 -0.63
CA ASP A 31 -3.74 16.80 -1.29
C ASP A 31 -4.16 16.86 -2.76
N GLU A 32 -5.18 17.65 -3.11
CA GLU A 32 -5.71 17.77 -4.47
C GLU A 32 -4.71 18.46 -5.40
N ASP A 33 -4.07 19.53 -4.94
CA ASP A 33 -3.03 20.23 -5.69
C ASP A 33 -1.83 19.31 -5.96
N CYS A 34 -1.38 18.60 -4.94
CA CYS A 34 -0.31 17.61 -5.02
C CYS A 34 -0.70 16.47 -6.00
N ASN A 35 -1.91 15.93 -5.87
CA ASN A 35 -2.38 14.78 -6.65
C ASN A 35 -2.57 15.09 -8.15
N ARG A 36 -2.75 16.35 -8.54
CA ARG A 36 -2.82 16.74 -9.96
C ARG A 36 -1.51 16.48 -10.72
N GLN A 37 -0.38 16.38 -10.02
CA GLN A 37 0.91 16.08 -10.62
C GLN A 37 1.03 14.61 -11.04
N GLY A 38 0.14 13.74 -10.51
CA GLY A 38 0.12 12.32 -10.82
C GLY A 38 1.14 11.50 -10.00
N PRO A 39 0.98 10.16 -9.97
CA PRO A 39 1.92 9.27 -9.32
C PRO A 39 3.18 9.09 -10.17
N GLN A 40 4.28 8.71 -9.51
CA GLN A 40 5.57 8.38 -10.12
C GLN A 40 6.02 7.00 -9.66
N GLN A 41 6.82 6.33 -10.49
CA GLN A 41 7.47 5.07 -10.12
C GLN A 41 8.52 5.35 -9.04
N CYS A 42 8.44 4.63 -7.92
CA CYS A 42 9.47 4.68 -6.90
C CYS A 42 10.71 3.89 -7.33
N PRO A 43 11.89 4.23 -6.78
CA PRO A 43 13.07 3.40 -6.91
C PRO A 43 12.83 1.98 -6.39
N SER A 44 13.54 0.99 -6.95
CA SER A 44 13.37 -0.43 -6.58
C SER A 44 13.64 -0.75 -5.10
N TYR A 45 14.36 0.12 -4.39
CA TYR A 45 14.66 -0.02 -2.96
C TYR A 45 13.58 0.59 -2.04
N SER A 46 12.60 1.29 -2.60
CA SER A 46 11.54 1.96 -1.85
C SER A 46 10.31 1.06 -1.76
N ASP A 47 9.86 0.78 -0.54
CA ASP A 47 8.71 -0.08 -0.25
C ASP A 47 7.56 0.67 0.45
N ALA A 48 7.68 2.00 0.64
CA ALA A 48 6.67 2.82 1.30
C ALA A 48 6.38 4.11 0.52
N CYS A 49 5.11 4.54 0.53
CA CYS A 49 4.72 5.91 0.25
C CYS A 49 4.58 6.67 1.57
N VAL A 50 5.04 7.93 1.60
CA VAL A 50 4.87 8.83 2.75
C VAL A 50 4.05 10.05 2.37
N THR A 51 3.28 10.56 3.34
CA THR A 51 2.61 11.86 3.30
C THR A 51 2.93 12.63 4.56
N LEU A 52 3.58 13.76 4.39
CA LEU A 52 3.92 14.72 5.43
C LEU A 52 2.91 15.87 5.35
N ARG A 53 2.34 16.25 6.49
CA ARG A 53 1.54 17.48 6.62
C ARG A 53 2.16 18.37 7.67
N GLY A 54 2.41 19.62 7.31
CA GLY A 54 2.99 20.63 8.20
C GLY A 54 1.94 21.60 8.76
N GLN A 55 2.41 22.50 9.62
CA GLN A 55 1.59 23.40 10.45
C GLN A 55 0.74 24.41 9.65
N ALA A 56 1.09 24.69 8.39
CA ALA A 56 0.38 25.59 7.50
C ALA A 56 -0.42 24.85 6.40
N ASN A 57 -0.89 23.63 6.67
CA ASN A 57 -1.57 22.75 5.71
C ASN A 57 -0.70 22.34 4.49
N GLY A 58 0.60 22.62 4.51
CA GLY A 58 1.52 22.14 3.49
C GLY A 58 1.53 20.62 3.46
N VAL A 59 1.35 20.05 2.27
CA VAL A 59 1.38 18.61 2.00
C VAL A 59 2.63 18.30 1.20
N MET A 60 3.40 17.32 1.65
CA MET A 60 4.52 16.76 0.89
C MET A 60 4.37 15.24 0.82
N LYS A 61 4.44 14.68 -0.37
CA LYS A 61 4.35 13.25 -0.63
C LYS A 61 5.63 12.76 -1.29
N SER A 62 6.09 11.57 -0.93
CA SER A 62 7.27 10.98 -1.55
C SER A 62 7.32 9.46 -1.41
N CYS A 63 8.26 8.84 -2.13
CA CYS A 63 8.66 7.45 -1.91
C CYS A 63 9.66 7.39 -0.75
N SER A 64 9.57 6.33 0.06
CA SER A 64 10.49 6.07 1.16
C SER A 64 10.61 4.56 1.40
N PHE A 65 11.32 4.19 2.45
CA PHE A 65 11.46 2.81 2.91
C PHE A 65 10.91 2.66 4.32
N LYS A 66 10.39 1.48 4.65
CA LYS A 66 9.61 1.22 5.86
C LYS A 66 10.30 1.68 7.14
N SER A 67 11.59 1.35 7.34
CA SER A 67 12.30 1.71 8.58
C SER A 67 12.47 3.22 8.77
N PHE A 68 12.65 3.99 7.69
CA PHE A 68 12.68 5.45 7.76
C PHE A 68 11.29 6.01 7.98
N CYS A 69 10.27 5.45 7.33
CA CYS A 69 8.89 5.90 7.48
C CYS A 69 8.40 5.71 8.92
N ASP A 70 8.66 4.55 9.52
CA ASP A 70 8.27 4.25 10.90
C ASP A 70 8.94 5.24 11.88
N ARG A 71 10.23 5.52 11.71
CA ARG A 71 10.94 6.51 12.53
C ARG A 71 10.44 7.94 12.33
N ALA A 72 10.22 8.35 11.08
CA ALA A 72 9.70 9.68 10.76
C ALA A 72 8.28 9.88 11.31
N ALA A 73 7.46 8.83 11.33
CA ALA A 73 6.14 8.84 11.97
C ALA A 73 6.22 9.07 13.48
N GLU A 74 7.12 8.35 14.16
CA GLU A 74 7.33 8.53 15.60
C GLU A 74 7.88 9.93 15.94
N ASP A 75 8.83 10.44 15.15
CA ASP A 75 9.44 11.75 15.39
C ASP A 75 8.49 12.89 15.04
N GLY A 76 7.74 12.77 13.94
CA GLY A 76 6.73 13.76 13.55
C GLY A 76 5.59 13.86 14.55
N ALA A 77 5.18 12.75 15.17
CA ALA A 77 4.13 12.74 16.20
C ALA A 77 4.51 13.56 17.46
N LYS A 78 5.80 13.80 17.69
CA LYS A 78 6.30 14.62 18.80
C LYS A 78 6.29 16.12 18.47
N VAL A 79 6.09 16.50 17.21
CA VAL A 79 6.15 17.88 16.74
C VAL A 79 4.73 18.42 16.53
N PRO A 80 4.30 19.47 17.28
CA PRO A 80 2.95 20.01 17.16
C PRO A 80 2.71 20.58 15.75
N GLY A 81 1.57 20.22 15.16
CA GLY A 81 1.19 20.68 13.81
C GLY A 81 1.90 19.94 12.67
N VAL A 82 2.71 18.92 12.96
CA VAL A 82 3.29 18.03 11.95
C VAL A 82 2.63 16.65 12.06
N SER A 83 2.34 16.03 10.93
CA SER A 83 1.93 14.63 10.88
C SER A 83 2.59 13.91 9.71
N VAL A 84 2.92 12.65 9.92
CA VAL A 84 3.56 11.78 8.94
C VAL A 84 2.73 10.52 8.82
N HIS A 85 2.33 10.16 7.61
CA HIS A 85 1.54 8.98 7.33
C HIS A 85 2.23 8.08 6.30
N CYS A 86 2.29 6.79 6.60
CA CYS A 86 2.98 5.77 5.80
C CYS A 86 2.00 4.74 5.26
N CYS A 87 2.21 4.27 4.04
CA CYS A 87 1.45 3.17 3.44
C CYS A 87 2.28 2.42 2.39
N PHE A 88 1.91 1.19 2.03
CA PHE A 88 2.82 0.23 1.36
C PHE A 88 2.25 -0.37 0.07
N SER A 89 1.27 0.29 -0.55
CA SER A 89 0.65 -0.18 -1.80
C SER A 89 0.63 0.91 -2.85
N ASN A 90 0.53 0.53 -4.13
CA ASN A 90 0.49 1.49 -5.24
C ASN A 90 -0.56 2.57 -5.00
N ASN A 91 -0.14 3.82 -5.16
CA ASN A 91 -0.96 5.03 -5.08
C ASN A 91 -1.72 5.18 -3.75
N CYS A 92 -1.27 4.52 -2.68
CA CYS A 92 -1.97 4.54 -1.39
C CYS A 92 -1.99 5.93 -0.75
N ASN A 93 -0.99 6.75 -1.05
CA ASN A 93 -0.89 8.12 -0.58
C ASN A 93 -1.72 9.12 -1.41
N ALA A 94 -2.62 8.65 -2.28
CA ALA A 94 -3.55 9.51 -3.01
C ALA A 94 -4.66 10.09 -2.10
N LYS A 95 -5.19 9.28 -1.17
CA LYS A 95 -6.38 9.63 -0.38
C LYS A 95 -6.01 10.15 1.01
N SER A 96 -6.83 11.06 1.53
CA SER A 96 -6.58 11.71 2.81
C SER A 96 -6.71 10.79 4.03
N LEU A 97 -7.47 9.69 4.01
CA LEU A 97 -7.52 8.71 5.12
C LEU A 97 -8.17 7.37 4.70
N SER A 98 -7.80 6.33 5.46
CA SER A 98 -8.28 4.93 5.47
C SER A 98 -7.58 3.98 4.49
N SER A 99 -6.53 3.33 5.01
CA SER A 99 -6.02 2.04 4.54
C SER A 99 -7.19 1.05 4.43
N SER A 100 -7.71 0.87 3.23
CA SER A 100 -8.69 -0.18 2.94
C SER A 100 -7.92 -1.49 2.81
N GLN A 101 -7.94 -2.26 3.89
CA GLN A 101 -7.35 -3.59 4.02
C GLN A 101 -7.94 -4.54 2.98
N ARG A 102 -7.31 -4.62 1.80
CA ARG A 102 -7.66 -5.51 0.67
C ARG A 102 -7.38 -7.01 0.96
N ILE A 103 -7.17 -7.39 2.23
CA ILE A 103 -6.83 -8.76 2.63
C ILE A 103 -8.08 -9.67 2.67
N SER A 104 -9.29 -9.10 2.69
CA SER A 104 -10.53 -9.88 2.86
C SER A 104 -10.92 -10.74 1.64
N ALA A 105 -10.60 -10.30 0.40
CA ALA A 105 -11.02 -11.02 -0.80
C ALA A 105 -10.31 -12.37 -0.99
N CYS A 106 -9.03 -12.46 -0.62
CA CYS A 106 -8.23 -13.67 -0.79
C CYS A 106 -8.63 -14.76 0.22
N LEU A 107 -8.89 -14.40 1.48
CA LEU A 107 -9.44 -15.33 2.48
C LEU A 107 -10.86 -15.80 2.12
N GLY A 108 -11.70 -14.90 1.60
CA GLY A 108 -13.06 -15.25 1.18
C GLY A 108 -13.09 -16.28 0.06
N LEU A 109 -12.25 -16.10 -0.96
CA LEU A 109 -12.11 -17.05 -2.08
C LEU A 109 -11.53 -18.40 -1.62
N PHE A 110 -10.59 -18.38 -0.67
CA PHE A 110 -10.03 -19.60 -0.06
C PHE A 110 -11.10 -20.40 0.69
N LEU A 111 -11.92 -19.74 1.53
CA LEU A 111 -12.98 -20.40 2.30
C LEU A 111 -14.08 -20.99 1.42
N VAL A 112 -14.51 -20.28 0.37
CA VAL A 112 -15.51 -20.78 -0.58
C VAL A 112 -14.99 -21.98 -1.36
N SER A 113 -13.72 -21.96 -1.77
CA SER A 113 -13.10 -23.07 -2.49
C SER A 113 -12.98 -24.32 -1.61
N VAL A 114 -12.61 -24.17 -0.32
CA VAL A 114 -12.56 -25.28 0.64
C VAL A 114 -13.95 -25.86 0.92
N LEU A 115 -14.98 -25.02 1.12
CA LEU A 115 -16.35 -25.47 1.36
C LEU A 115 -16.94 -26.26 0.18
N LEU A 116 -16.69 -25.81 -1.05
CA LEU A 116 -17.14 -26.50 -2.26
C LEU A 116 -16.48 -27.88 -2.40
N LEU A 117 -15.20 -27.97 -2.06
CA LEU A 117 -14.41 -29.20 -2.15
C LEU A 117 -14.86 -30.23 -1.10
N VAL A 118 -15.23 -29.78 0.11
CA VAL A 118 -15.82 -30.64 1.16
C VAL A 118 -17.21 -31.13 0.74
N HIS A 119 -18.04 -30.27 0.15
CA HIS A 119 -19.40 -30.66 -0.29
C HIS A 119 -19.39 -31.63 -1.48
N LEU A 120 -18.33 -31.64 -2.29
CA LEU A 120 -18.19 -32.58 -3.41
C LEU A 120 -17.60 -33.94 -2.95
N LEU A 121 -17.05 -34.01 -1.74
CA LEU A 121 -16.44 -35.20 -1.15
C LEU A 121 -17.36 -35.99 -0.21
N ILE A 122 -18.50 -35.41 0.15
CA ILE A 122 -19.60 -36.00 0.94
C ILE A 122 -20.71 -36.39 -0.03
#